data_AF-A0AA47BVA4-F1
#
_entry.id   AF-A0AA47BVA4-F1
#
_cell.length_a   1.000
_cell.length_b   1.000
_cell.length_c   1.000
_cell.angle_alpha   90.00
_cell.angle_beta   90.00
_cell.angle_gamma   90.00
#
_symmetry.space_group_name_H-M   'P 1'
#
loop_
_entity.id
_entity.type
_entity.pdbx_description
1 polymer ?
#
loop_
_entity_poly.entity_id
_entity_poly.type
_entity_poly.pdbx_seq_one_letter_code
_entity_poly.pdbx_strand_id
1 'polypeptide(L)'
;MNKRLNTIFFLIGATILNLLMLVILALIIGALLGSIYQKFGISSKAMSLLAVVLILIGTVFGSFFLYSRLIKWTIRKWNLDNYIEPIFHKRLR
;
A
#
# COMPACT_ATOMS: atom_id res chain seq x y z
N MET A 1 5.04 1.27 -30.40
CA MET A 1 5.08 1.11 -28.93
C MET A 1 5.31 -0.35 -28.61
N ASN A 2 6.36 -0.68 -27.86
CA ASN A 2 6.66 -2.06 -27.48
C ASN A 2 5.86 -2.41 -26.22
N LYS A 3 4.93 -3.36 -26.28
CA LYS A 3 4.06 -3.75 -25.15
C LYS A 3 4.85 -4.15 -23.90
N ARG A 4 6.06 -4.70 -24.10
CA ARG A 4 7.01 -5.04 -23.03
C ARG A 4 7.50 -3.83 -22.24
N LEU A 5 7.81 -2.72 -22.91
CA LEU A 5 8.28 -1.49 -22.26
C LEU A 5 7.20 -0.90 -21.35
N ASN A 6 5.95 -0.84 -21.82
CA ASN A 6 4.82 -0.35 -21.02
C ASN A 6 4.58 -1.20 -19.77
N THR A 7 4.76 -2.51 -19.90
CA THR A 7 4.63 -3.47 -18.79
C THR A 7 5.69 -3.24 -17.72
N ILE A 8 6.94 -2.97 -18.13
CA ILE A 8 8.04 -2.63 -17.22
C ILE A 8 7.77 -1.30 -16.51
N PHE A 9 7.34 -0.25 -17.23
CA PHE A 9 6.98 1.02 -16.62
C PHE A 9 5.83 0.89 -15.61
N PHE A 10 4.82 0.08 -15.93
CA PHE A 10 3.73 -0.21 -14.99
C PHE A 10 4.26 -0.90 -13.73
N LEU A 11 5.11 -1.92 -13.87
CA LEU A 11 5.69 -2.63 -12.72
C LEU A 11 6.49 -1.69 -11.81
N ILE A 12 7.34 -0.85 -12.41
CA ILE A 12 8.16 0.13 -11.68
C ILE A 12 7.23 1.14 -10.98
N GLY A 13 6.27 1.72 -11.69
CA GLY A 13 5.32 2.67 -11.11
C GLY A 13 4.49 2.06 -9.99
N ALA A 14 4.02 0.83 -10.17
CA ALA A 14 3.28 0.08 -9.17
C ALA A 14 4.14 -0.25 -7.93
N THR A 15 5.43 -0.51 -8.10
CA THR A 15 6.36 -0.76 -7.00
C THR A 15 6.64 0.52 -6.21
N ILE A 16 6.88 1.63 -6.91
CA ILE A 16 7.05 2.95 -6.30
C ILE A 16 5.79 3.32 -5.51
N LEU A 17 4.61 3.15 -6.11
CA LEU A 17 3.34 3.43 -5.44
C LEU A 17 3.16 2.57 -4.19
N ASN A 18 3.49 1.28 -4.23
CA ASN A 18 3.42 0.41 -3.06
C ASN A 18 4.33 0.89 -1.92
N LEU A 19 5.58 1.26 -2.22
CA LEU A 19 6.52 1.81 -1.22
C LEU A 19 6.01 3.11 -0.63
N LEU A 20 5.48 4.00 -1.47
CA LEU A 20 4.93 5.30 -1.07
C LEU A 20 3.72 5.11 -0.15
N MET A 21 2.84 4.15 -0.45
CA MET A 21 1.70 3.79 0.40
C MET A 21 2.13 3.26 1.76
N LEU A 22 3.16 2.41 1.80
CA LEU A 22 3.75 1.90 3.04
C LEU A 22 4.24 3.04 3.94
N VAL A 23 4.99 3.99 3.38
CA VAL A 23 5.52 5.14 4.13
C VAL A 23 4.39 6.04 4.62
N ILE A 24 3.43 6.40 3.75
CA ILE A 24 2.31 7.27 4.14
C ILE A 24 1.49 6.63 5.27
N LEU A 25 1.17 5.35 5.17
CA LEU A 25 0.38 4.67 6.20
C LEU A 25 1.12 4.56 7.53
N ALA A 26 2.43 4.26 7.49
CA ALA A 26 3.24 4.21 8.70
C ALA A 26 3.25 5.58 9.42
N LEU A 27 3.39 6.67 8.66
CA LEU A 27 3.36 8.02 9.21
C LEU A 27 1.98 8.37 9.78
N ILE A 28 0.90 8.05 9.08
CA ILE A 28 -0.47 8.32 9.55
C ILE A 28 -0.76 7.55 10.84
N ILE A 29 -0.53 6.24 10.86
CA ILE A 29 -0.82 5.40 12.02
C ILE A 29 0.09 5.79 13.19
N GLY A 30 1.38 6.05 12.92
CA GLY A 30 2.33 6.52 13.93
C GLY A 30 1.94 7.86 14.53
N ALA A 31 1.54 8.83 13.72
CA ALA A 31 1.09 10.14 14.20
C ALA A 31 -0.20 10.04 15.02
N LEU A 32 -1.17 9.23 14.58
CA LEU A 32 -2.41 8.98 15.32
C LEU A 32 -2.14 8.35 16.68
N LEU A 33 -1.31 7.31 16.73
CA LEU A 33 -0.95 6.67 17.99
C LEU A 33 -0.14 7.61 18.88
N GLY A 34 0.84 8.33 18.34
CA GLY A 34 1.62 9.31 19.11
C GLY A 34 0.73 10.38 19.76
N SER A 35 -0.25 10.89 19.01
CA SER A 35 -1.24 11.84 19.53
C SER A 35 -2.09 11.25 20.65
N ILE A 36 -2.54 10.00 20.52
CA ILE A 36 -3.29 9.28 21.55
C ILE A 36 -2.43 9.09 22.81
N TYR A 37 -1.18 8.65 22.67
CA TYR A 37 -0.27 8.44 23.80
C TYR A 37 -0.03 9.72 24.59
N GLN A 38 0.21 10.84 23.88
CA GLN A 38 0.40 12.14 24.50
C GLN A 38 -0.85 12.61 25.23
N LYS A 39 -2.04 12.43 24.63
CA LYS A 39 -3.31 12.87 25.21
C LYS A 39 -3.71 12.09 26.46
N PHE A 40 -3.42 10.79 26.51
CA PHE A 40 -3.82 9.90 27.60
C PHE A 40 -2.68 9.62 28.61
N GLY A 41 -1.49 10.21 28.44
CA GLY A 41 -0.38 10.06 29.39
C GLY A 41 0.11 8.61 29.55
N ILE A 42 0.03 7.80 28.49
CA ILE A 42 0.31 6.37 28.56
C ILE A 42 1.83 6.15 28.57
N SER A 43 2.39 5.66 29.68
CA SER A 43 3.83 5.35 29.82
C SER A 43 4.15 3.86 29.97
N SER A 44 3.16 2.97 29.85
CA SER A 44 3.35 1.53 30.03
C SER A 44 4.15 0.90 28.89
N LYS A 45 5.25 0.21 29.22
CA LYS A 45 6.07 -0.56 28.26
C LYS A 45 5.26 -1.58 27.46
N ALA A 46 4.31 -2.26 28.11
CA ALA A 46 3.45 -3.25 27.45
C ALA A 46 2.58 -2.59 26.37
N MET A 47 2.08 -1.38 26.65
CA MET A 47 1.27 -0.64 25.69
C MET A 47 2.12 -0.18 24.51
N SER A 48 3.32 0.38 24.75
CA SER A 48 4.25 0.77 23.66
C SER A 48 4.58 -0.39 22.72
N LEU A 49 4.75 -1.60 23.27
CA LEU A 49 5.03 -2.80 22.47
C LEU A 49 3.82 -3.19 21.61
N LEU A 50 2.60 -3.11 22.16
CA LEU A 50 1.36 -3.30 21.39
C LEU A 50 1.19 -2.25 20.29
N ALA A 51 1.52 -0.98 20.53
CA ALA A 51 1.46 0.05 19.51
C ALA A 51 2.42 -0.22 18.35
N VAL A 52 3.64 -0.68 18.61
CA VAL A 52 4.58 -1.06 17.55
C VAL A 52 4.03 -2.21 16.71
N VAL A 53 3.47 -3.24 17.36
CA VAL A 53 2.85 -4.38 16.66
C VAL A 53 1.65 -3.90 15.81
N LEU A 54 0.82 -3.02 16.35
CA LEU A 54 -0.31 -2.43 15.63
C LEU A 54 0.13 -1.58 14.43
N ILE A 55 1.22 -0.81 14.56
CA ILE A 55 1.78 -0.04 13.44
C ILE A 55 2.24 -0.99 12.35
N LEU A 56 3.00 -2.04 12.70
CA LEU A 56 3.51 -2.99 11.72
C LEU A 56 2.38 -3.72 10.99
N ILE A 57 1.47 -4.34 11.74
CA ILE A 57 0.35 -5.09 11.15
C ILE A 57 -0.59 -4.15 10.41
N GLY A 58 -0.97 -3.03 11.02
CA GLY A 58 -1.87 -2.05 10.44
C GLY A 58 -1.32 -1.44 9.15
N THR A 59 -0.02 -1.15 9.09
CA THR A 59 0.62 -0.63 7.88
C THR A 59 0.68 -1.68 6.78
N VAL A 60 1.07 -2.92 7.10
CA VAL A 60 1.18 -3.99 6.10
C VAL A 60 -0.19 -4.33 5.52
N PHE A 61 -1.18 -4.61 6.37
CA PHE A 61 -2.53 -4.94 5.91
C PHE A 61 -3.21 -3.73 5.25
N GLY A 62 -3.06 -2.54 5.83
CA GLY A 62 -3.61 -1.30 5.28
C GLY A 62 -3.03 -0.99 3.90
N SER A 63 -1.71 -1.13 3.74
CA SER A 63 -1.03 -0.86 2.47
C SER A 63 -1.49 -1.86 1.42
N PHE A 64 -1.51 -3.16 1.75
CA PHE A 64 -1.95 -4.19 0.82
C PHE A 64 -3.40 -3.97 0.35
N PHE A 65 -4.30 -3.64 1.29
CA PHE A 65 -5.71 -3.38 0.97
C PHE A 65 -5.88 -2.13 0.09
N LEU A 66 -5.31 -0.99 0.49
CA LEU A 66 -5.40 0.26 -0.26
C LEU A 66 -4.71 0.15 -1.63
N TYR A 67 -3.51 -0.43 -1.67
CA TYR A 67 -2.76 -0.68 -2.90
C TYR A 67 -3.58 -1.52 -3.88
N SER A 68 -4.13 -2.64 -3.44
CA SER A 68 -4.93 -3.51 -4.31
C SER A 68 -6.15 -2.79 -4.90
N ARG A 69 -6.78 -1.89 -4.12
CA ARG A 69 -7.92 -1.09 -4.58
C ARG A 69 -7.49 0.00 -5.55
N LEU A 70 -6.40 0.70 -5.27
CA LEU A 70 -5.84 1.74 -6.14
C LEU A 70 -5.40 1.16 -7.47
N ILE A 71 -4.67 0.05 -7.49
CA ILE A 71 -4.26 -0.62 -8.73
C ILE A 71 -5.47 -1.02 -9.58
N LYS A 72 -6.49 -1.65 -8.97
CA LYS A 72 -7.74 -1.99 -9.69
C LYS A 72 -8.47 -0.77 -10.24
N TRP A 73 -8.37 0.37 -9.57
CA TRP A 73 -8.97 1.63 -10.03
C TRP A 73 -8.17 2.23 -11.17
N THR A 74 -6.84 2.30 -11.05
CA THR A 74 -5.95 2.84 -12.09
C THR A 74 -6.07 2.04 -13.39
N ILE A 75 -6.08 0.70 -13.31
CA ILE A 75 -6.25 -0.18 -14.47
C ILE A 75 -7.56 0.14 -15.22
N ARG A 76 -8.68 0.25 -14.49
CA ARG A 76 -9.99 0.58 -15.07
C ARG A 76 -10.05 2.00 -15.62
N LYS A 77 -9.47 2.97 -14.91
CA LYS A 77 -9.55 4.39 -15.29
C LYS A 77 -8.76 4.70 -16.56
N TRP A 78 -7.62 4.06 -16.75
CA TRP A 78 -6.74 4.33 -17.89
C TRP A 78 -6.78 3.25 -18.97
N ASN A 79 -7.69 2.27 -18.88
CA ASN A 79 -7.78 1.12 -19.80
C ASN A 79 -6.40 0.50 -20.08
N LEU A 80 -5.61 0.33 -19.03
CA LEU A 80 -4.23 -0.17 -19.13
C LEU A 80 -4.17 -1.60 -19.69
N ASP A 81 -5.28 -2.33 -19.65
CA ASP A 81 -5.43 -3.65 -20.29
C ASP A 81 -5.10 -3.63 -21.80
N ASN A 82 -5.28 -2.49 -22.49
CA ASN A 82 -4.96 -2.35 -23.91
C ASN A 82 -3.47 -2.08 -24.18
N TYR A 83 -2.72 -1.65 -23.18
CA TYR A 83 -1.35 -1.16 -23.31
C TYR A 83 -0.30 -2.02 -22.61
N ILE A 84 -0.74 -2.94 -21.76
CA ILE A 84 0.10 -3.84 -20.98
C ILE A 84 -0.17 -5.28 -21.45
N GLU A 85 0.87 -6.10 -21.59
CA GLU A 85 0.65 -7.55 -21.69
C GLU A 85 0.05 -8.04 -20.37
N PRO A 86 -0.97 -8.90 -20.39
CA PRO A 86 -1.67 -9.28 -19.17
C PRO A 86 -0.72 -9.96 -18.17
N ILE A 87 -0.29 -9.21 -17.15
CA ILE A 87 0.59 -9.70 -16.07
C ILE A 87 -0.18 -10.67 -15.16
N PHE A 88 -1.52 -10.54 -15.08
CA PHE A 88 -2.36 -11.25 -14.11
C PHE A 88 -3.51 -12.10 -14.70
N HIS A 89 -3.63 -12.26 -16.02
CA HIS A 89 -4.64 -13.20 -16.54
C HIS A 89 -4.11 -14.64 -16.54
N LYS A 90 -4.48 -15.40 -15.51
CA LYS A 90 -4.93 -16.78 -15.77
C LYS A 90 -6.13 -16.66 -16.69
N ARG A 91 -5.96 -17.06 -17.95
CA ARG A 91 -7.06 -17.37 -18.85
C ARG A 91 -7.75 -18.62 -18.29
N LEU A 92 -8.61 -18.44 -17.29
CA LEU A 92 -9.62 -19.43 -16.96
C LEU A 92 -10.59 -19.40 -18.13
N ARG A 93 -10.41 -20.36 -19.03
CA ARG A 93 -11.37 -20.71 -20.08
C ARG A 93 -12.72 -21.00 -19.46
#